data_AF-A0A938MJC7-F1
#
_entry.id   AF-A0A938MJC7-F1
#
_cell.length_a   1.000
_cell.length_b   1.000
_cell.length_c   1.000
_cell.angle_alpha   90.00
_cell.angle_beta   90.00
_cell.angle_gamma   90.00
#
_symmetry.space_group_name_H-M   'P 1'
#
loop_
_entity.id
_entity.type
_entity.pdbx_description
1 polymer ?
#
loop_
_entity_poly.entity_id
_entity_poly.type
_entity_poly.pdbx_seq_one_letter_code
_entity_poly.pdbx_strand_id
1 'polypeptide(L)'
;EIADKYAYGLLHLLSTGGDLEMLGIPTENLKPAVAEINQLGFDVGSTGDDYRTSEECIGPAKCDLTLFDTLGFREAWYRRFLDDVQYPRFPHKIKSKFSGCPNDCTRGGQKADLFVCGVFRDLPKIDDAKVADWVAKGGDITLIVQRCPGQAMTWNGKRVRIDGDSCRRCMYCINKVDGIRPGDDRGVAVLVGGKMRGKFGPMLCRVLVPFVKANPPDYKEVFDILERITEVYDEHGRKKERIGDFIYRIGWDAFIELTGIKPSGHNLNEPRTNLFIHWEKEEIKDERTNVQS
;
A
#
# COMPACT_ATOMS: atom_id res chain seq x y z
N GLU A 1 29.10 -15.89 -11.21
CA GLU A 1 29.62 -17.16 -10.67
C GLU A 1 28.57 -18.25 -10.56
N ILE A 2 27.65 -18.24 -9.57
CA ILE A 2 26.60 -19.29 -9.45
C ILE A 2 25.77 -19.40 -10.75
N ALA A 3 25.39 -18.27 -11.34
CA ALA A 3 24.67 -18.25 -12.61
C ALA A 3 25.48 -18.81 -13.80
N ASP A 4 26.80 -18.63 -13.82
CA ASP A 4 27.66 -19.20 -14.87
C ASP A 4 27.84 -20.71 -14.70
N LYS A 5 27.84 -21.16 -13.44
CA LYS A 5 28.03 -22.56 -13.07
C LYS A 5 26.79 -23.41 -13.29
N TYR A 6 25.61 -22.88 -12.93
CA TYR A 6 24.36 -23.65 -12.88
C TYR A 6 23.29 -23.22 -13.86
N ALA A 7 23.45 -22.07 -14.52
CA ALA A 7 22.46 -21.47 -15.41
C ALA A 7 23.13 -20.97 -16.70
N TYR A 8 22.51 -20.04 -17.43
CA TYR A 8 23.09 -19.47 -18.67
C TYR A 8 24.09 -18.34 -18.46
N GLY A 9 24.55 -18.08 -17.23
CA GLY A 9 25.36 -16.90 -16.91
C GLY A 9 24.63 -15.56 -17.00
N LEU A 10 23.28 -15.59 -17.09
CA LEU A 10 22.44 -14.39 -17.24
C LEU A 10 21.63 -14.14 -15.96
N LEU A 11 21.62 -12.88 -15.54
CA LEU A 11 20.81 -12.37 -14.43
C LEU A 11 19.91 -11.22 -14.90
N HIS A 12 18.66 -11.21 -14.43
CA HIS A 12 17.75 -10.07 -14.58
C HIS A 12 17.67 -9.31 -13.25
N LEU A 13 18.01 -8.01 -13.28
CA LEU A 13 18.12 -7.13 -12.11
C LEU A 13 17.24 -5.88 -12.31
N LEU A 14 16.02 -5.79 -11.76
CA LEU A 14 15.26 -6.76 -10.95
C LEU A 14 13.93 -7.07 -11.66
N SER A 15 13.31 -8.20 -11.30
CA SER A 15 11.96 -8.53 -11.77
C SER A 15 10.93 -7.48 -11.36
N THR A 16 9.74 -7.50 -11.96
CA THR A 16 8.64 -6.61 -11.54
C THR A 16 8.15 -6.90 -10.11
N GLY A 17 8.51 -8.05 -9.53
CA GLY A 17 8.25 -8.42 -8.14
C GLY A 17 9.39 -8.08 -7.17
N GLY A 18 10.54 -7.59 -7.67
CA GLY A 18 11.69 -7.25 -6.85
C GLY A 18 12.75 -8.34 -6.72
N ASP A 19 12.54 -9.51 -7.33
CA ASP A 19 13.48 -10.63 -7.31
C ASP A 19 14.66 -10.43 -8.28
N LEU A 20 15.81 -10.98 -7.92
CA LEU A 20 16.87 -11.30 -8.87
C LEU A 20 16.53 -12.62 -9.55
N GLU A 21 16.44 -12.63 -10.88
CA GLU A 21 16.08 -13.84 -11.63
C GLU A 21 17.31 -14.44 -12.31
N MET A 22 17.60 -15.71 -12.00
CA MET A 22 18.63 -16.51 -12.65
C MET A 22 17.98 -17.39 -13.73
N LEU A 23 18.40 -17.22 -14.98
CA LEU A 23 17.71 -17.79 -16.12
C LEU A 23 18.34 -19.11 -16.59
N GLY A 24 17.50 -20.13 -16.73
CA GLY A 24 17.87 -21.38 -17.43
C GLY A 24 18.60 -22.40 -16.58
N ILE A 25 18.26 -22.55 -15.31
CA ILE A 25 18.81 -23.62 -14.45
C ILE A 25 18.19 -24.96 -14.85
N PRO A 26 18.99 -25.97 -15.28
CA PRO A 26 18.49 -27.33 -15.51
C PRO A 26 17.94 -27.95 -14.22
N THR A 27 16.94 -28.84 -14.34
CA THR A 27 16.23 -29.40 -13.17
C THR A 27 17.16 -30.11 -12.19
N GLU A 28 18.15 -30.84 -12.72
CA GLU A 28 19.19 -31.55 -11.98
C GLU A 28 20.11 -30.63 -11.17
N ASN A 29 20.23 -29.37 -11.58
CA ASN A 29 21.09 -28.35 -10.96
C ASN A 29 20.35 -27.46 -9.96
N LEU A 30 19.02 -27.55 -9.86
CA LEU A 30 18.22 -26.68 -8.98
C LEU A 30 18.64 -26.78 -7.51
N LYS A 31 18.70 -27.99 -6.94
CA LYS A 31 19.06 -28.17 -5.51
C LYS A 31 20.49 -27.71 -5.19
N PRO A 32 21.52 -28.08 -5.99
CA PRO A 32 22.87 -27.53 -5.82
C PRO A 32 22.94 -26.01 -5.91
N ALA A 33 22.26 -25.40 -6.90
CA ALA A 33 22.25 -23.96 -7.07
C ALA A 33 21.62 -23.24 -5.87
N VAL A 34 20.47 -23.73 -5.39
CA VAL A 34 19.81 -23.19 -4.19
C VAL A 34 20.71 -23.34 -2.96
N ALA A 35 21.38 -24.48 -2.77
CA ALA A 35 22.27 -24.66 -1.63
C ALA A 35 23.43 -23.63 -1.62
N GLU A 36 24.02 -23.30 -2.77
CA GLU A 36 25.06 -22.27 -2.86
C GLU A 36 24.51 -20.85 -2.67
N ILE A 37 23.30 -20.56 -3.19
CA ILE A 37 22.61 -19.28 -2.93
C ILE A 37 22.38 -19.09 -1.43
N ASN A 38 21.93 -20.14 -0.74
CA ASN A 38 21.69 -20.11 0.70
C ASN A 38 22.99 -19.93 1.50
N GLN A 39 24.12 -20.48 1.04
CA GLN A 39 25.43 -20.24 1.65
C GLN A 39 25.91 -18.79 1.53
N LEU A 40 25.44 -18.05 0.50
CA LEU A 40 25.67 -16.61 0.37
C LEU A 40 24.75 -15.75 1.24
N GLY A 41 23.80 -16.36 1.95
CA GLY A 41 22.83 -15.66 2.80
C GLY A 41 21.60 -15.13 2.05
N PHE A 42 21.37 -15.56 0.81
CA PHE A 42 20.13 -15.31 0.08
C PHE A 42 19.19 -16.51 0.22
N ASP A 43 17.89 -16.27 0.15
CA ASP A 43 16.90 -17.33 -0.01
C ASP A 43 16.24 -17.22 -1.39
N VAL A 44 15.52 -18.26 -1.80
CA VAL A 44 14.75 -18.23 -3.04
C VAL A 44 13.55 -17.30 -2.90
N GLY A 45 13.26 -16.58 -3.99
CA GLY A 45 12.04 -15.79 -4.09
C GLY A 45 10.79 -16.67 -4.21
N SER A 46 9.63 -16.03 -4.21
CA SER A 46 8.32 -16.70 -4.24
C SER A 46 7.73 -16.88 -5.64
N THR A 47 7.01 -17.98 -5.85
CA THR A 47 6.15 -18.15 -7.03
C THR A 47 4.96 -19.05 -6.71
N GLY A 48 3.81 -18.72 -7.29
CA GLY A 48 2.60 -19.54 -7.15
C GLY A 48 1.44 -18.73 -6.58
N ASP A 49 0.63 -19.41 -5.77
CA ASP A 49 -0.53 -18.89 -5.02
C ASP A 49 -0.14 -18.66 -3.55
N ASP A 50 0.88 -17.83 -3.36
CA ASP A 50 1.59 -17.49 -2.14
C ASP A 50 1.61 -15.97 -1.94
N TYR A 51 2.18 -15.51 -0.82
CA TYR A 51 2.73 -14.17 -0.80
C TYR A 51 3.88 -14.09 -1.78
N ARG A 52 3.81 -13.08 -2.65
CA ARG A 52 4.92 -12.75 -3.52
C ARG A 52 5.98 -11.97 -2.76
N THR A 53 7.19 -11.99 -3.30
CA THR A 53 8.30 -11.13 -2.90
C THR A 53 7.78 -9.71 -2.75
N SER A 54 7.96 -9.19 -1.54
CA SER A 54 7.52 -7.85 -1.19
C SER A 54 8.56 -6.83 -1.66
N GLU A 55 8.09 -5.64 -2.01
CA GLU A 55 8.94 -4.55 -2.50
C GLU A 55 8.62 -3.25 -1.75
N GLU A 56 9.67 -2.55 -1.37
CA GLU A 56 9.66 -1.32 -0.61
C GLU A 56 10.38 -0.21 -1.37
N CYS A 57 10.03 1.05 -1.11
CA CYS A 57 10.84 2.16 -1.61
C CYS A 57 12.13 2.31 -0.79
N ILE A 58 13.08 3.09 -1.32
CA ILE A 58 14.37 3.35 -0.66
C ILE A 58 14.25 3.90 0.78
N GLY A 59 13.10 4.48 1.11
CA GLY A 59 12.75 4.85 2.48
C GLY A 59 13.80 5.72 3.18
N PRO A 60 14.09 5.47 4.47
CA PRO A 60 14.99 6.30 5.25
C PRO A 60 16.46 6.20 4.82
N ALA A 61 16.84 5.24 3.96
CA ALA A 61 18.22 5.15 3.50
C ALA A 61 18.64 6.38 2.68
N LYS A 62 17.73 6.96 1.89
CA LYS A 62 18.03 8.12 1.02
C LYS A 62 16.89 9.13 0.82
N CYS A 63 15.69 8.88 1.34
CA CYS A 63 14.55 9.79 1.18
C CYS A 63 14.20 10.49 2.50
N ASP A 64 14.28 11.82 2.52
CA ASP A 64 13.90 12.66 3.66
C ASP A 64 12.37 12.86 3.79
N LEU A 65 11.60 12.41 2.78
CA LEU A 65 10.14 12.47 2.76
C LEU A 65 9.47 11.21 3.32
N THR A 66 10.24 10.19 3.68
CA THR A 66 9.68 8.94 4.20
C THR A 66 9.00 9.14 5.56
N LEU A 67 7.85 8.51 5.72
CA LEU A 67 6.99 8.70 6.90
C LEU A 67 7.07 7.53 7.88
N PHE A 68 7.69 6.42 7.46
CA PHE A 68 8.05 5.28 8.30
C PHE A 68 9.30 4.60 7.74
N ASP A 69 9.89 3.69 8.51
CA ASP A 69 11.02 2.87 8.08
C ASP A 69 10.55 1.72 7.20
N THR A 70 10.52 1.93 5.88
CA THR A 70 10.10 0.92 4.90
C THR A 70 11.04 -0.29 4.84
N LEU A 71 12.33 -0.10 5.12
CA LEU A 71 13.34 -1.14 5.07
C LEU A 71 13.17 -2.07 6.28
N GLY A 72 13.11 -1.50 7.48
CA GLY A 72 12.82 -2.26 8.70
C GLY A 72 11.43 -2.92 8.66
N PHE A 73 10.44 -2.26 8.06
CA PHE A 73 9.11 -2.85 7.86
C PHE A 73 9.16 -4.10 6.97
N ARG A 74 9.91 -4.07 5.87
CA ARG A 74 10.07 -5.23 5.00
C ARG A 74 10.85 -6.35 5.67
N GLU A 75 11.88 -6.03 6.45
CA GLU A 75 12.59 -7.03 7.23
C GLU A 75 11.65 -7.74 8.22
N ALA A 76 10.85 -6.97 8.96
CA ALA A 76 9.85 -7.48 9.89
C ALA A 76 8.75 -8.30 9.18
N TRP A 77 8.37 -7.90 7.95
CA TRP A 77 7.44 -8.66 7.11
C TRP A 77 7.94 -10.07 6.84
N TYR A 78 9.20 -10.24 6.42
CA TYR A 78 9.76 -11.57 6.20
C TYR A 78 9.94 -12.34 7.52
N ARG A 79 10.32 -11.68 8.62
CA ARG A 79 10.38 -12.36 9.94
C ARG A 79 9.03 -12.95 10.36
N ARG A 80 7.91 -12.34 9.96
CA ARG A 80 6.55 -12.80 10.32
C ARG A 80 5.93 -13.75 9.29
N PHE A 81 6.11 -13.48 8.00
CA PHE A 81 5.35 -14.13 6.91
C PHE A 81 6.20 -14.98 5.97
N LEU A 82 7.45 -15.35 6.35
CA LEU A 82 8.32 -16.16 5.48
C LEU A 82 7.66 -17.47 5.03
N ASP A 83 6.98 -18.17 5.94
CA ASP A 83 6.31 -19.43 5.61
C ASP A 83 5.23 -19.23 4.52
N ASP A 84 4.47 -18.14 4.61
CA ASP A 84 3.44 -17.80 3.62
C ASP A 84 4.01 -17.33 2.27
N VAL A 85 5.31 -16.97 2.24
CA VAL A 85 6.07 -16.64 1.03
C VAL A 85 6.62 -17.92 0.38
N GLN A 86 7.06 -18.89 1.18
CA GLN A 86 7.70 -20.13 0.71
C GLN A 86 6.70 -21.26 0.41
N TYR A 87 5.55 -21.28 1.08
CA TYR A 87 4.57 -22.35 1.01
C TYR A 87 3.21 -21.84 0.49
N PRO A 88 2.88 -22.08 -0.79
CA PRO A 88 1.61 -21.64 -1.37
C PRO A 88 0.40 -22.24 -0.67
N ARG A 89 -0.43 -21.40 -0.04
CA ARG A 89 -1.69 -21.80 0.60
C ARG A 89 -2.91 -20.99 0.15
N PHE A 90 -2.71 -19.80 -0.40
CA PHE A 90 -3.79 -18.87 -0.70
C PHE A 90 -4.59 -19.27 -1.96
N PRO A 91 -5.82 -18.75 -2.15
CA PRO A 91 -6.62 -19.03 -3.34
C PRO A 91 -5.95 -18.57 -4.65
N HIS A 92 -5.15 -17.50 -4.56
CA HIS A 92 -4.27 -17.00 -5.61
C HIS A 92 -3.14 -16.13 -5.01
N LYS A 93 -2.21 -15.67 -5.84
CA LYS A 93 -1.06 -14.85 -5.46
C LYS A 93 -1.46 -13.53 -4.80
N ILE A 94 -0.72 -13.16 -3.77
CA ILE A 94 -0.86 -11.89 -3.05
C ILE A 94 0.43 -11.10 -3.19
N LYS A 95 0.37 -9.89 -3.74
CA LYS A 95 1.52 -8.99 -3.84
C LYS A 95 1.45 -7.92 -2.76
N SER A 96 2.52 -7.78 -1.99
CA SER A 96 2.65 -6.76 -0.94
C SER A 96 3.68 -5.70 -1.35
N LYS A 97 3.33 -4.41 -1.24
CA LYS A 97 4.27 -3.31 -1.51
C LYS A 97 4.19 -2.23 -0.44
N PHE A 98 5.32 -1.57 -0.17
CA PHE A 98 5.47 -0.62 0.93
C PHE A 98 6.10 0.70 0.44
N SER A 99 5.32 1.76 0.38
CA SER A 99 5.81 3.10 -0.01
C SER A 99 5.83 4.03 1.17
N GLY A 100 6.98 4.66 1.44
CA GLY A 100 7.19 5.56 2.58
C GLY A 100 6.34 6.83 2.57
N CYS A 101 5.72 7.21 1.44
CA CYS A 101 4.81 8.35 1.34
C CYS A 101 3.87 8.22 0.12
N PRO A 102 2.86 9.11 -0.03
CA PRO A 102 1.90 9.07 -1.14
C PRO A 102 2.47 9.29 -2.54
N ASN A 103 3.76 9.60 -2.70
CA ASN A 103 4.43 9.58 -4.00
C ASN A 103 4.49 8.18 -4.62
N ASP A 104 4.34 7.14 -3.78
CA ASP A 104 4.23 5.74 -4.18
C ASP A 104 5.31 5.26 -5.17
N CYS A 105 6.59 5.38 -4.78
CA CYS A 105 7.71 4.99 -5.63
C CYS A 105 7.71 3.50 -6.01
N THR A 106 7.07 2.61 -5.23
CA THR A 106 6.93 1.18 -5.56
C THR A 106 5.79 0.90 -6.56
N ARG A 107 4.96 1.90 -6.86
CA ARG A 107 3.68 1.78 -7.57
C ARG A 107 2.75 0.75 -6.91
N GLY A 108 2.75 0.72 -5.57
CA GLY A 108 1.96 -0.20 -4.77
C GLY A 108 0.47 -0.06 -5.03
N GLY A 109 -0.04 1.17 -5.19
CA GLY A 109 -1.45 1.42 -5.50
C GLY A 109 -1.95 0.76 -6.78
N GLN A 110 -1.04 0.43 -7.71
CA GLN A 110 -1.36 -0.19 -9.00
C GLN A 110 -0.98 -1.68 -9.07
N LYS A 111 0.02 -2.10 -8.29
CA LYS A 111 0.70 -3.40 -8.48
C LYS A 111 0.62 -4.34 -7.28
N ALA A 112 0.02 -3.94 -6.18
CA ALA A 112 -0.07 -4.73 -4.96
C ALA A 112 -1.52 -5.05 -4.59
N ASP A 113 -1.75 -6.28 -4.14
CA ASP A 113 -3.02 -6.66 -3.52
C ASP A 113 -3.12 -6.08 -2.10
N LEU A 114 -1.98 -5.98 -1.40
CA LEU A 114 -1.81 -5.33 -0.10
C LEU A 114 -0.80 -4.19 -0.24
N PHE A 115 -1.25 -2.96 -0.04
CA PHE A 115 -0.40 -1.78 -0.17
C PHE A 115 -0.36 -1.02 1.16
N VAL A 116 0.85 -0.86 1.69
CA VAL A 116 1.09 -0.01 2.88
C VAL A 116 1.74 1.28 2.40
N CYS A 117 1.06 2.40 2.66
CA CYS A 117 1.50 3.73 2.24
C CYS A 117 1.70 4.62 3.46
N GLY A 118 2.89 5.21 3.60
CA GLY A 118 3.16 6.19 4.64
C GLY A 118 2.24 7.40 4.48
N VAL A 119 1.68 7.87 5.60
CA VAL A 119 0.82 9.04 5.69
C VAL A 119 1.10 9.80 6.99
N PHE A 120 0.59 11.03 7.09
CA PHE A 120 0.65 11.84 8.31
C PHE A 120 -0.70 12.52 8.54
N ARG A 121 -1.07 12.85 9.77
CA ARG A 121 -2.39 13.44 10.09
C ARG A 121 -2.34 14.94 10.34
N ASP A 122 -1.26 15.43 10.92
CA ASP A 122 -1.04 16.85 11.15
C ASP A 122 -0.74 17.60 9.84
N LEU A 123 -0.56 18.92 9.94
CA LEU A 123 -0.31 19.75 8.76
C LEU A 123 1.15 19.67 8.32
N PRO A 124 1.43 19.85 7.01
CA PRO A 124 2.80 20.02 6.55
C PRO A 124 3.48 21.17 7.29
N LYS A 125 4.74 20.95 7.67
CA LYS A 125 5.58 21.96 8.33
C LYS A 125 6.14 22.91 7.28
N ILE A 126 6.13 24.20 7.61
CA ILE A 126 6.57 25.27 6.72
C ILE A 126 7.74 26.01 7.37
N ASP A 127 8.88 26.00 6.71
CA ASP A 127 10.03 26.84 7.00
C ASP A 127 9.95 28.10 6.11
N ASP A 128 9.41 29.18 6.67
CA ASP A 128 9.21 30.45 5.96
C ASP A 128 10.51 30.98 5.33
N ALA A 129 11.66 30.77 5.98
CA ALA A 129 12.95 31.26 5.48
C ALA A 129 13.38 30.48 4.22
N LYS A 130 13.23 29.15 4.23
CA LYS A 130 13.51 28.32 3.05
C LYS A 130 12.51 28.57 1.92
N VAL A 131 11.24 28.82 2.24
CA VAL A 131 10.25 29.19 1.22
C VAL A 131 10.63 30.53 0.58
N ALA A 132 11.00 31.54 1.38
CA ALA A 132 11.43 32.84 0.85
C ALA A 132 12.69 32.74 -0.02
N ASP A 133 13.70 31.95 0.40
CA ASP A 133 14.90 31.69 -0.38
C ASP A 133 14.59 30.98 -1.71
N TRP A 134 13.70 29.98 -1.69
CA TRP A 134 13.25 29.29 -2.89
C TRP A 134 12.52 30.23 -3.87
N VAL A 135 11.66 31.13 -3.37
CA VAL A 135 11.00 32.16 -4.18
C VAL A 135 12.02 33.15 -4.75
N ALA A 136 12.99 33.61 -3.95
CA ALA A 136 14.04 34.52 -4.38
C ALA A 136 14.93 33.93 -5.49
N LYS A 137 15.11 32.61 -5.50
CA LYS A 137 15.80 31.86 -6.56
C LYS A 137 14.96 31.64 -7.83
N GLY A 138 13.75 32.19 -7.89
CA GLY A 138 12.86 32.10 -9.06
C GLY A 138 11.73 31.08 -8.93
N GLY A 139 11.49 30.52 -7.74
CA GLY A 139 10.37 29.62 -7.48
C GLY A 139 9.01 30.34 -7.55
N ASP A 140 8.08 29.82 -8.36
CA ASP A 140 6.72 30.36 -8.49
C ASP A 140 5.77 29.76 -7.43
N ILE A 141 5.72 30.37 -6.25
CA ILE A 141 4.83 29.93 -5.17
C ILE A 141 3.34 30.11 -5.52
N THR A 142 3.01 31.09 -6.37
CA THR A 142 1.63 31.35 -6.80
C THR A 142 1.11 30.16 -7.61
N LEU A 143 1.95 29.60 -8.50
CA LEU A 143 1.61 28.39 -9.24
C LEU A 143 1.37 27.18 -8.32
N ILE A 144 2.20 27.01 -7.28
CA ILE A 144 2.04 25.92 -6.30
C ILE A 144 0.71 26.04 -5.57
N VAL A 145 0.35 27.25 -5.15
CA VAL A 145 -0.94 27.54 -4.50
C VAL A 145 -2.11 27.22 -5.44
N GLN A 146 -2.06 27.72 -6.68
CA GLN A 146 -3.13 27.53 -7.67
C GLN A 146 -3.33 26.06 -8.06
N ARG A 147 -2.26 25.26 -8.07
CA ARG A 147 -2.31 23.84 -8.46
C ARG A 147 -2.57 22.89 -7.30
N CYS A 148 -2.74 23.39 -6.08
CA CYS A 148 -3.11 22.55 -4.93
C CYS A 148 -4.44 21.83 -5.23
N PRO A 149 -4.49 20.49 -5.29
CA PRO A 149 -5.73 19.77 -5.64
C PRO A 149 -6.87 19.97 -4.64
N GLY A 150 -6.52 20.29 -3.39
CA GLY A 150 -7.49 20.64 -2.35
C GLY A 150 -7.79 22.13 -2.25
N GLN A 151 -7.15 22.99 -3.05
CA GLN A 151 -7.21 24.45 -2.91
C GLN A 151 -6.91 24.93 -1.47
N ALA A 152 -6.09 24.17 -0.76
CA ALA A 152 -5.85 24.33 0.67
C ALA A 152 -4.79 25.38 1.00
N MET A 153 -4.17 26.01 0.01
CA MET A 153 -3.02 26.89 0.22
C MET A 153 -3.38 28.36 -0.02
N THR A 154 -2.79 29.26 0.77
CA THR A 154 -2.85 30.70 0.53
C THR A 154 -1.46 31.32 0.68
N TRP A 155 -1.17 32.35 -0.12
CA TRP A 155 0.09 33.09 -0.10
C TRP A 155 -0.21 34.58 -0.03
N ASN A 156 0.38 35.27 0.97
CA ASN A 156 0.16 36.72 1.19
C ASN A 156 1.37 37.58 0.76
N GLY A 157 2.30 37.04 -0.03
CA GLY A 157 3.54 37.71 -0.41
C GLY A 157 4.71 37.50 0.56
N LYS A 158 4.46 36.96 1.77
CA LYS A 158 5.53 36.65 2.75
C LYS A 158 5.43 35.26 3.36
N ARG A 159 4.23 34.76 3.64
CA ARG A 159 4.00 33.45 4.30
C ARG A 159 2.95 32.63 3.57
N VAL A 160 3.19 31.32 3.55
CA VAL A 160 2.24 30.32 3.07
C VAL A 160 1.41 29.84 4.26
N ARG A 161 0.10 29.72 4.08
CA ARG A 161 -0.78 29.03 5.02
C ARG A 161 -1.44 27.85 4.34
N ILE A 162 -1.64 26.77 5.11
CA ILE A 162 -2.33 25.57 4.67
C ILE A 162 -3.55 25.38 5.56
N ASP A 163 -4.73 25.34 4.94
CA ASP A 163 -5.98 24.94 5.56
C ASP A 163 -6.00 23.42 5.75
N GLY A 164 -6.28 22.98 6.98
CA GLY A 164 -6.21 21.57 7.35
C GLY A 164 -7.38 20.74 6.86
N ASP A 165 -8.56 21.34 6.78
CA ASP A 165 -9.78 20.66 6.35
C ASP A 165 -9.73 20.36 4.84
N SER A 166 -9.15 21.26 4.06
CA SER A 166 -9.01 21.09 2.62
C SER A 166 -7.75 20.32 2.20
N CYS A 167 -6.78 20.11 3.09
CA CYS A 167 -5.51 19.48 2.73
C CYS A 167 -5.64 17.97 2.51
N ARG A 168 -5.47 17.53 1.26
CA ARG A 168 -5.47 16.11 0.89
C ARG A 168 -4.14 15.38 1.12
N ARG A 169 -3.11 16.08 1.62
CA ARG A 169 -1.78 15.52 1.90
C ARG A 169 -1.16 14.80 0.69
N CYS A 170 -1.40 15.32 -0.51
CA CYS A 170 -1.03 14.71 -1.79
C CYS A 170 0.46 14.83 -2.16
N MET A 171 1.31 15.30 -1.26
CA MET A 171 2.74 15.57 -1.46
C MET A 171 3.12 16.64 -2.50
N TYR A 172 2.17 17.21 -3.25
CA TYR A 172 2.47 18.15 -4.34
C TYR A 172 3.34 19.34 -3.91
N CYS A 173 2.95 20.05 -2.85
CA CYS A 173 3.71 21.19 -2.35
C CYS A 173 5.05 20.78 -1.71
N ILE A 174 5.06 19.66 -0.97
CA ILE A 174 6.25 19.08 -0.33
C ILE A 174 7.32 18.71 -1.37
N ASN A 175 6.90 18.16 -2.51
CA ASN A 175 7.81 17.76 -3.59
C ASN A 175 8.40 18.95 -4.37
N LYS A 176 7.78 20.13 -4.29
CA LYS A 176 8.12 21.29 -5.13
C LYS A 176 8.85 22.38 -4.37
N VAL A 177 8.63 22.48 -3.07
CA VAL A 177 9.16 23.58 -2.24
C VAL A 177 9.94 22.98 -1.08
N ASP A 178 11.25 23.20 -1.06
CA ASP A 178 12.15 22.63 -0.06
C ASP A 178 11.84 23.04 1.38
N GLY A 179 11.20 24.19 1.58
CA GLY A 179 10.74 24.67 2.87
C GLY A 179 9.47 23.98 3.39
N ILE A 180 8.78 23.17 2.57
CA ILE A 180 7.58 22.44 2.99
C ILE A 180 7.93 20.97 3.21
N ARG A 181 7.66 20.47 4.41
CA ARG A 181 7.97 19.10 4.81
C ARG A 181 6.76 18.40 5.42
N PRO A 182 6.72 17.05 5.41
CA PRO A 182 5.63 16.32 6.05
C PRO A 182 5.52 16.63 7.55
N GLY A 183 4.32 16.41 8.08
CA GLY A 183 4.04 16.50 9.51
C GLY A 183 4.76 15.43 10.35
N ASP A 184 4.61 15.55 11.66
CA ASP A 184 5.22 14.68 12.67
C ASP A 184 4.29 13.56 13.16
N ASP A 185 2.98 13.72 13.03
CA ASP A 185 2.01 12.65 13.37
C ASP A 185 1.90 11.64 12.22
N ARG A 186 2.96 10.84 12.08
CA ARG A 186 3.17 9.87 10.99
C ARG A 186 2.60 8.50 11.31
N GLY A 187 2.26 7.76 10.26
CA GLY A 187 1.76 6.40 10.31
C GLY A 187 1.64 5.84 8.89
N VAL A 188 0.79 4.83 8.72
CA VAL A 188 0.52 4.22 7.42
C VAL A 188 -0.98 4.09 7.16
N ALA A 189 -1.35 4.16 5.89
CA ALA A 189 -2.63 3.74 5.38
C ALA A 189 -2.48 2.34 4.75
N VAL A 190 -3.47 1.48 4.97
CA VAL A 190 -3.56 0.17 4.34
C VAL A 190 -4.59 0.24 3.21
N LEU A 191 -4.15 -0.05 2.00
CA LEU A 191 -4.97 -0.10 0.81
C LEU A 191 -4.95 -1.52 0.24
N VAL A 192 -6.05 -1.94 -0.37
CA VAL A 192 -6.22 -3.33 -0.85
C VAL A 192 -6.80 -3.42 -2.25
N GLY A 193 -6.54 -4.54 -2.92
CA GLY A 193 -7.23 -4.96 -4.14
C GLY A 193 -6.60 -4.49 -5.47
N GLY A 194 -5.42 -3.87 -5.44
CA GLY A 194 -4.70 -3.48 -6.64
C GLY A 194 -4.24 -4.68 -7.46
N LYS A 195 -4.51 -4.65 -8.77
CA LYS A 195 -4.06 -5.69 -9.70
C LYS A 195 -4.07 -5.19 -11.14
N MET A 196 -3.12 -5.70 -11.93
CA MET A 196 -3.08 -5.47 -13.38
C MET A 196 -3.91 -6.47 -14.17
N ARG A 197 -3.91 -7.75 -13.75
CA ARG A 197 -4.62 -8.85 -14.40
C ARG A 197 -5.48 -9.59 -13.36
N GLY A 198 -6.68 -9.97 -13.76
CA GLY A 198 -7.68 -10.65 -12.94
C GLY A 198 -8.95 -10.89 -13.75
N LYS A 199 -9.96 -11.48 -13.12
CA LYS A 199 -11.23 -11.83 -13.80
C LYS A 199 -11.99 -10.59 -14.26
N PHE A 200 -11.96 -9.53 -13.45
CA PHE A 200 -12.67 -8.27 -13.72
C PHE A 200 -11.73 -7.15 -14.20
N GLY A 201 -10.62 -7.48 -14.86
CA GLY A 201 -9.70 -6.49 -15.43
C GLY A 201 -8.77 -5.81 -14.39
N PRO A 202 -8.10 -4.72 -14.77
CA PRO A 202 -7.20 -3.98 -13.89
C PRO A 202 -7.97 -3.17 -12.84
N MET A 203 -7.44 -3.11 -11.62
CA MET A 203 -8.01 -2.35 -10.49
C MET A 203 -6.90 -1.64 -9.72
N LEU A 204 -7.19 -0.45 -9.22
CA LEU A 204 -6.35 0.26 -8.25
C LEU A 204 -6.70 -0.18 -6.83
N CYS A 205 -5.74 -0.03 -5.91
CA CYS A 205 -6.00 -0.24 -4.51
C CYS A 205 -7.02 0.78 -3.99
N ARG A 206 -7.86 0.34 -3.06
CA ARG A 206 -8.79 1.17 -2.31
C ARG A 206 -8.36 1.26 -0.85
N VAL A 207 -8.52 2.43 -0.24
CA VAL A 207 -8.20 2.65 1.18
C VAL A 207 -9.15 1.81 2.04
N LEU A 208 -8.58 0.93 2.85
CA LEU A 208 -9.32 0.13 3.84
C LEU A 208 -9.13 0.72 5.24
N VAL A 209 -7.88 0.95 5.64
CA VAL A 209 -7.54 1.63 6.90
C VAL A 209 -6.83 2.94 6.57
N PRO A 210 -7.44 4.10 6.87
CA PRO A 210 -6.87 5.40 6.48
C PRO A 210 -5.64 5.78 7.31
N PHE A 211 -5.53 5.27 8.55
CA PHE A 211 -4.39 5.54 9.41
C PHE A 211 -4.24 4.48 10.50
N VAL A 212 -3.01 3.98 10.65
CA VAL A 212 -2.55 3.19 11.80
C VAL A 212 -1.09 3.56 12.07
N LYS A 213 -0.67 3.52 13.34
CA LYS A 213 0.74 3.74 13.69
C LYS A 213 1.56 2.51 13.26
N ALA A 214 2.70 2.77 12.61
CA ALA A 214 3.66 1.74 12.24
C ALA A 214 4.81 1.77 13.26
N ASN A 215 4.63 1.09 14.39
CA ASN A 215 5.58 1.09 15.49
C ASN A 215 6.65 0.01 15.27
N PRO A 216 7.94 0.37 15.13
CA PRO A 216 9.01 -0.62 15.07
C PRO A 216 9.23 -1.29 16.45
N PRO A 217 9.87 -2.47 16.49
CA PRO A 217 10.46 -3.20 15.37
C PRO A 217 9.53 -4.22 14.69
N ASP A 218 8.42 -4.58 15.33
CA ASP A 218 7.55 -5.68 14.90
C ASP A 218 6.34 -5.23 14.08
N TYR A 219 5.99 -3.93 14.09
CA TYR A 219 4.88 -3.35 13.34
C TYR A 219 3.56 -4.09 13.53
N LYS A 220 3.37 -4.63 14.75
CA LYS A 220 2.34 -5.59 15.08
C LYS A 220 0.94 -5.14 14.65
N GLU A 221 0.57 -3.90 14.92
CA GLU A 221 -0.76 -3.38 14.62
C GLU A 221 -1.06 -3.38 13.11
N VAL A 222 -0.04 -3.11 12.28
CA VAL A 222 -0.19 -3.15 10.82
C VAL A 222 -0.26 -4.59 10.34
N PHE A 223 0.61 -5.46 10.84
CA PHE A 223 0.65 -6.86 10.43
C PHE A 223 -0.59 -7.64 10.85
N ASP A 224 -1.15 -7.38 12.03
CA ASP A 224 -2.41 -8.00 12.46
C ASP A 224 -3.58 -7.61 11.52
N ILE A 225 -3.57 -6.39 10.97
CA ILE A 225 -4.55 -5.97 9.96
C ILE A 225 -4.34 -6.73 8.64
N LEU A 226 -3.09 -6.83 8.17
CA LEU A 226 -2.75 -7.54 6.92
C LEU A 226 -3.07 -9.03 7.02
N GLU A 227 -2.73 -9.66 8.13
CA GLU A 227 -3.01 -11.07 8.42
C GLU A 227 -4.51 -11.33 8.38
N ARG A 228 -5.32 -10.52 9.08
CA ARG A 228 -6.77 -10.64 9.08
C ARG A 228 -7.37 -10.52 7.67
N ILE A 229 -6.87 -9.59 6.85
CA ILE A 229 -7.30 -9.46 5.45
C ILE A 229 -7.03 -10.76 4.69
N THR A 230 -5.85 -11.35 4.88
CA THR A 230 -5.47 -12.57 4.19
C THR A 230 -6.15 -13.82 4.70
N GLU A 231 -6.46 -13.91 6.00
CA GLU A 231 -7.27 -14.99 6.57
C GLU A 231 -8.68 -15.01 5.98
N VAL A 232 -9.36 -13.84 5.95
CA VAL A 232 -10.68 -13.68 5.31
C VAL A 232 -10.62 -14.05 3.83
N TYR A 233 -9.55 -13.66 3.15
CA TYR A 233 -9.36 -14.01 1.74
C TYR A 233 -9.09 -15.51 1.55
N ASP A 234 -8.31 -16.14 2.43
CA ASP A 234 -8.01 -17.57 2.38
C ASP A 234 -9.28 -18.42 2.56
N GLU A 235 -10.13 -18.03 3.52
CA GLU A 235 -11.37 -18.73 3.84
C GLU A 235 -12.47 -18.57 2.76
N HIS A 236 -12.64 -17.35 2.22
CA HIS A 236 -13.78 -17.04 1.35
C HIS A 236 -13.43 -16.81 -0.12
N GLY A 237 -12.14 -16.76 -0.46
CA GLY A 237 -11.64 -16.56 -1.81
C GLY A 237 -11.84 -17.82 -2.66
N ARG A 238 -12.29 -17.63 -3.90
CA ARG A 238 -12.41 -18.74 -4.86
C ARG A 238 -11.05 -19.06 -5.47
N LYS A 239 -10.87 -20.30 -5.92
CA LYS A 239 -9.66 -20.70 -6.66
C LYS A 239 -9.37 -19.74 -7.84
N LYS A 240 -8.12 -19.26 -7.91
CA LYS A 240 -7.63 -18.29 -8.91
C LYS A 240 -8.44 -16.98 -8.94
N GLU A 241 -9.00 -16.56 -7.82
CA GLU A 241 -9.62 -15.25 -7.63
C GLU A 241 -8.63 -14.36 -6.88
N ARG A 242 -8.29 -13.17 -7.40
CA ARG A 242 -7.40 -12.23 -6.70
C ARG A 242 -8.18 -11.46 -5.63
N ILE A 243 -7.50 -10.89 -4.61
CA ILE A 243 -8.15 -10.10 -3.55
C ILE A 243 -9.07 -9.01 -4.13
N GLY A 244 -8.62 -8.27 -5.15
CA GLY A 244 -9.47 -7.26 -5.80
C GLY A 244 -10.73 -7.84 -6.47
N ASP A 245 -10.64 -9.03 -7.07
CA ASP A 245 -11.81 -9.70 -7.66
C ASP A 245 -12.75 -10.25 -6.58
N PHE A 246 -12.18 -10.76 -5.47
CA PHE A 246 -12.92 -11.22 -4.29
C PHE A 246 -13.75 -10.08 -3.69
N ILE A 247 -13.11 -8.94 -3.40
CA ILE A 247 -13.76 -7.75 -2.87
C ILE A 247 -14.86 -7.25 -3.81
N TYR A 248 -14.61 -7.25 -5.13
CA TYR A 248 -15.60 -6.86 -6.13
C TYR A 248 -16.82 -7.78 -6.11
N ARG A 249 -16.63 -9.09 -5.90
CA ARG A 249 -17.70 -10.09 -5.86
C ARG A 249 -18.56 -9.99 -4.61
N ILE A 250 -17.95 -9.89 -3.42
CA ILE A 250 -18.70 -9.88 -2.15
C ILE A 250 -19.25 -8.49 -1.81
N GLY A 251 -18.69 -7.44 -2.39
CA GLY A 251 -19.00 -6.07 -2.03
C GLY A 251 -18.10 -5.56 -0.91
N TRP A 252 -17.94 -4.23 -0.88
CA TRP A 252 -17.04 -3.57 0.05
C TRP A 252 -17.53 -3.65 1.50
N ASP A 253 -18.85 -3.58 1.71
CA ASP A 253 -19.48 -3.60 3.03
C ASP A 253 -19.29 -4.96 3.71
N ALA A 254 -19.59 -6.06 2.99
CA ALA A 254 -19.35 -7.42 3.47
C ALA A 254 -17.85 -7.67 3.77
N PHE A 255 -16.94 -7.12 2.95
CA PHE A 255 -15.51 -7.26 3.20
C PHE A 255 -15.07 -6.52 4.48
N ILE A 256 -15.61 -5.32 4.73
CA ILE A 256 -15.36 -4.57 5.97
C ILE A 256 -15.89 -5.34 7.19
N GLU A 257 -17.08 -5.92 7.08
CA GLU A 257 -17.70 -6.72 8.14
C GLU A 257 -16.87 -7.97 8.46
N LEU A 258 -16.52 -8.76 7.44
CA LEU A 258 -15.68 -9.96 7.60
C LEU A 258 -14.31 -9.65 8.21
N THR A 259 -13.72 -8.51 7.87
CA THR A 259 -12.44 -8.07 8.45
C THR A 259 -12.60 -7.38 9.81
N GLY A 260 -13.83 -7.11 10.27
CA GLY A 260 -14.09 -6.38 11.51
C GLY A 260 -13.44 -5.00 11.57
N ILE A 261 -13.17 -4.39 10.41
CA ILE A 261 -12.57 -3.06 10.31
C ILE A 261 -13.69 -2.03 10.42
N LYS A 262 -13.46 -0.93 11.13
CA LYS A 262 -14.49 0.11 11.25
C LYS A 262 -14.63 0.87 9.92
N PRO A 263 -15.84 1.01 9.35
CA PRO A 263 -16.04 1.80 8.14
C PRO A 263 -15.66 3.27 8.35
N SER A 264 -15.11 3.87 7.30
CA SER A 264 -14.66 5.26 7.24
C SER A 264 -15.12 5.91 5.93
N GLY A 265 -15.41 7.21 5.96
CA GLY A 265 -15.68 7.97 4.73
C GLY A 265 -14.55 7.90 3.69
N HIS A 266 -13.31 7.64 4.14
CA HIS A 266 -12.15 7.46 3.27
C HIS A 266 -12.20 6.17 2.43
N ASN A 267 -13.11 5.24 2.73
CA ASN A 267 -13.24 3.99 1.99
C ASN A 267 -13.95 4.14 0.63
N LEU A 268 -14.55 5.31 0.39
CA LEU A 268 -15.35 5.61 -0.80
C LEU A 268 -14.78 6.84 -1.51
N ASN A 269 -14.75 6.81 -2.84
CA ASN A 269 -14.43 8.00 -3.64
C ASN A 269 -15.65 8.94 -3.73
N GLU A 270 -16.83 8.34 -3.87
CA GLU A 270 -18.11 9.02 -3.91
C GLU A 270 -19.17 8.09 -3.30
N PRO A 271 -20.23 8.65 -2.67
CA PRO A 271 -21.38 7.86 -2.28
C PRO A 271 -22.01 7.18 -3.48
N ARG A 272 -22.66 6.04 -3.24
CA ARG A 272 -23.45 5.37 -4.27
C ARG A 272 -24.54 6.31 -4.81
N THR A 273 -24.76 6.29 -6.11
CA THR A 273 -25.78 7.10 -6.79
C THR A 273 -27.08 6.34 -7.03
N ASN A 274 -27.09 5.02 -6.87
CA ASN A 274 -28.26 4.17 -7.03
C ASN A 274 -28.94 3.88 -5.68
N LEU A 275 -30.25 3.62 -5.73
CA LEU A 275 -31.12 3.46 -4.55
C LEU A 275 -31.21 2.02 -4.01
N PHE A 276 -30.43 1.07 -4.53
CA PHE A 276 -30.50 -0.35 -4.13
C PHE A 276 -29.78 -0.62 -2.80
N ILE A 277 -30.18 0.09 -1.75
CA ILE A 277 -29.61 -0.03 -0.41
C ILE A 277 -30.15 -1.30 0.23
N HIS A 278 -29.23 -2.17 0.65
CA HIS A 278 -29.56 -3.34 1.45
C HIS A 278 -29.62 -2.92 2.92
N TRP A 279 -30.62 -3.42 3.63
CA TRP A 279 -30.82 -3.22 5.06
C TRP A 279 -30.89 -4.59 5.70
N GLU A 280 -30.26 -4.74 6.86
CA GLU A 280 -30.42 -5.95 7.65
C GLU A 280 -31.83 -5.98 8.24
N LYS A 281 -32.36 -7.18 8.48
CA LYS A 281 -33.75 -7.33 8.95
C LYS A 281 -33.96 -6.64 10.29
N GLU A 282 -32.93 -6.61 11.12
CA GLU A 282 -32.89 -6.02 12.45
C GLU A 282 -32.93 -4.49 12.40
N GLU A 283 -32.52 -3.87 11.29
CA GLU A 283 -32.53 -2.42 11.10
C GLU A 283 -33.89 -1.89 10.63
N ILE A 284 -34.73 -2.77 10.06
CA ILE A 284 -36.03 -2.42 9.54
C ILE A 284 -37.04 -2.38 10.69
N LYS A 285 -37.40 -1.16 11.11
CA LYS A 285 -38.55 -0.92 12.00
C LYS A 285 -39.85 -1.02 11.19
N ASP A 286 -40.38 -2.23 11.00
CA ASP A 286 -41.65 -2.41 10.30
C ASP A 286 -42.85 -2.25 11.25
N GLU A 287 -43.36 -1.02 11.35
CA GLU A 287 -44.55 -0.67 12.14
C GLU A 287 -45.84 -1.33 11.61
N ARG A 288 -45.82 -1.94 10.41
CA ARG A 288 -47.00 -2.61 9.81
C ARG A 288 -47.23 -4.02 10.35
N THR A 289 -46.32 -4.54 11.17
CA THR A 289 -46.50 -5.85 11.85
C THR A 289 -47.59 -5.84 12.93
N ASN A 290 -48.14 -4.66 13.26
CA ASN A 290 -49.25 -4.49 14.21
C ASN A 290 -50.66 -4.49 13.57
N VAL A 291 -50.81 -4.93 12.32
CA VAL A 291 -52.15 -5.23 11.79
C VAL A 291 -52.61 -6.55 12.39
N GLN A 292 -53.24 -6.47 13.56
CA GLN A 292 -53.97 -7.58 14.19
C GLN A 292 -54.93 -8.18 13.15
N SER A 293 -54.80 -9.49 12.93
CA SER A 293 -55.77 -10.33 12.21
C SER A 293 -57.13 -10.34 12.90
#